data_AF-A0A9D7Y534-F1
#
_entry.id   AF-A0A9D7Y534-F1
#
_cell.length_a   1.000
_cell.length_b   1.000
_cell.length_c   1.000
_cell.angle_alpha   90.00
_cell.angle_beta   90.00
_cell.angle_gamma   90.00
#
_symmetry.space_group_name_H-M   'P 1'
#
loop_
_entity.id
_entity.type
_entity.pdbx_description
1 polymer ?
#
loop_
_entity_poly.entity_id
_entity_poly.type
_entity_poly.pdbx_seq_one_letter_code
_entity_poly.pdbx_strand_id
1 'polypeptide(L)'
;MKLKSLLVVITFSFCLLNVNAQLKVNACGYIIPPKSKSLKNSFKSVYEAADIVKLMLDSVKWKENFKIKEQPNIQNAYATIINQMRYIVYDNEFLESLDTYAATKWASISVLAHEIGHHYYNHVIKNQGSNIPSELEADKFSGYVMQRLGATAEQAKAAMEKIGTPNATATHPAKKDRLTAIAAGFDMAQKQMGGTTTAGNGNTNPGGTPTTGTGGNTGTNPNTNTDPNTDPSWIALYMQSNKAETVQLSDDGRTYQPAEIKAGEPFVFKFEVYNYGWLRLKYYNGYRTFKLMHGKDYNILWNRRTKNWTVVEVPE
;
A
#
# COMPACT_ATOMS: atom_id res chain seq x y z
N MET A 1 -61.84 25.52 -52.22
CA MET A 1 -60.35 25.46 -52.20
C MET A 1 -59.84 26.13 -50.93
N LYS A 2 -58.81 25.53 -50.31
CA LYS A 2 -58.09 25.92 -49.07
C LYS A 2 -58.61 25.36 -47.75
N LEU A 3 -58.28 24.10 -47.48
CA LEU A 3 -58.13 23.57 -46.13
C LEU A 3 -56.72 23.96 -45.64
N LYS A 4 -56.62 24.77 -44.57
CA LYS A 4 -55.33 25.14 -43.98
C LYS A 4 -54.89 23.99 -43.06
N SER A 5 -53.78 23.34 -43.41
CA SER A 5 -53.16 22.30 -42.57
C SER A 5 -52.52 22.95 -41.35
N LEU A 6 -53.00 22.61 -40.15
CA LEU A 6 -52.44 23.05 -38.88
C LEU A 6 -51.35 22.06 -38.47
N LEU A 7 -50.09 22.43 -38.68
CA LEU A 7 -48.93 21.65 -38.27
C LEU A 7 -48.74 21.79 -36.75
N VAL A 8 -49.14 20.77 -35.99
CA VAL A 8 -48.86 20.68 -34.55
C VAL A 8 -47.42 20.22 -34.38
N VAL A 9 -46.52 21.14 -34.01
CA VAL A 9 -45.15 20.83 -33.64
C VAL A 9 -45.15 20.36 -32.18
N ILE A 10 -45.05 19.05 -31.98
CA ILE A 10 -44.85 18.44 -30.66
C ILE A 10 -43.37 18.62 -30.31
N THR A 11 -43.05 19.62 -29.47
CA THR A 11 -41.73 19.75 -28.86
C THR A 11 -41.58 18.71 -27.77
N PHE A 12 -40.87 17.62 -28.08
CA PHE A 12 -40.47 16.61 -27.11
C PHE A 12 -39.41 17.21 -26.18
N SER A 13 -39.84 17.79 -25.06
CA SER A 13 -38.95 18.31 -24.02
C SER A 13 -38.24 17.11 -23.38
N PHE A 14 -36.99 16.87 -23.79
CA PHE A 14 -36.14 15.83 -23.22
C PHE A 14 -35.79 16.25 -21.79
N CYS A 15 -36.64 15.86 -20.84
CA CYS A 15 -36.39 16.05 -19.42
C CYS A 15 -35.22 15.12 -19.04
N LEU A 16 -34.02 15.68 -18.99
CA LEU A 16 -32.83 15.02 -18.46
C LEU A 16 -33.07 14.74 -16.98
N LEU A 17 -33.58 13.53 -16.68
CA LEU A 17 -33.62 13.01 -15.33
C LEU A 17 -32.17 12.82 -14.87
N ASN A 18 -31.66 13.77 -14.09
CA ASN A 18 -30.45 13.59 -13.32
C ASN A 18 -30.73 12.52 -12.25
N VAL A 19 -30.47 11.26 -12.59
CA VAL A 19 -30.44 10.18 -11.61
C VAL A 19 -29.18 10.39 -10.77
N ASN A 20 -29.30 11.13 -9.68
CA ASN A 20 -28.25 11.18 -8.67
C ASN A 20 -28.18 9.78 -8.02
N ALA A 21 -27.29 8.93 -8.53
CA ALA A 21 -26.95 7.69 -7.85
C ALA A 21 -26.31 8.06 -6.50
N GLN A 22 -27.07 7.93 -5.43
CA GLN A 22 -26.57 8.20 -4.08
C GLN A 22 -25.48 7.18 -3.76
N LEU A 23 -24.24 7.67 -3.63
CA LEU A 23 -23.09 6.85 -3.28
C LEU A 23 -23.34 6.20 -1.91
N LYS A 24 -23.20 4.87 -1.83
CA LYS A 24 -23.34 4.15 -0.56
C LYS A 24 -22.13 4.45 0.31
N VAL A 25 -22.38 4.78 1.58
CA VAL A 25 -21.36 5.08 2.59
C VAL A 25 -21.41 4.00 3.67
N ASN A 26 -20.25 3.51 4.12
CA ASN A 26 -20.16 2.49 5.17
C ASN A 26 -20.04 3.10 6.58
N ALA A 27 -19.91 2.27 7.61
CA ALA A 27 -19.90 2.72 9.01
C ALA A 27 -18.71 3.61 9.40
N CYS A 28 -17.62 3.60 8.62
CA CYS A 28 -16.45 4.45 8.82
C CYS A 28 -16.52 5.76 8.00
N GLY A 29 -17.69 6.06 7.41
CA GLY A 29 -17.87 7.25 6.58
C GLY A 29 -17.21 7.15 5.20
N TYR A 30 -16.83 5.95 4.75
CA TYR A 30 -16.23 5.75 3.43
C TYR A 30 -17.28 5.49 2.37
N ILE A 31 -17.16 6.18 1.23
CA ILE A 31 -17.82 5.81 -0.01
C ILE A 31 -17.33 4.42 -0.43
N ILE A 32 -18.26 3.48 -0.60
CA ILE A 32 -17.92 2.11 -0.97
C ILE A 32 -17.35 2.11 -2.40
N PRO A 33 -16.12 1.61 -2.62
CA PRO A 33 -15.50 1.58 -3.94
C PRO A 33 -16.29 0.67 -4.89
N PRO A 34 -16.26 0.95 -6.20
CA PRO A 34 -16.85 0.04 -7.18
C PRO A 34 -16.17 -1.34 -7.09
N LYS A 35 -16.97 -2.41 -7.14
CA LYS A 35 -16.42 -3.77 -7.11
C LYS A 35 -15.38 -3.95 -8.21
N SER A 36 -14.19 -4.41 -7.82
CA SER A 36 -13.15 -4.73 -8.80
C SER A 36 -13.61 -5.90 -9.66
N LYS A 37 -13.59 -5.72 -10.99
CA LYS A 37 -13.76 -6.83 -11.95
C LYS A 37 -12.52 -7.71 -12.04
N SER A 38 -11.42 -7.33 -11.38
CA SER A 38 -10.12 -7.96 -11.45
C SER A 38 -9.74 -8.52 -10.08
N LEU A 39 -9.93 -9.83 -9.91
CA LEU A 39 -9.50 -10.62 -8.74
C LEU A 39 -7.96 -10.74 -8.60
N LYS A 40 -7.19 -9.89 -9.28
CA LYS A 40 -5.75 -10.11 -9.44
C LYS A 40 -4.90 -9.64 -8.28
N ASN A 41 -5.34 -8.71 -7.41
CA ASN A 41 -4.49 -8.12 -6.36
C ASN A 41 -5.13 -8.14 -4.95
N SER A 42 -5.46 -9.32 -4.44
CA SER A 42 -6.02 -9.56 -3.10
C SER A 42 -4.98 -9.68 -1.98
N PHE A 43 -5.43 -9.55 -0.71
CA PHE A 43 -4.78 -10.30 0.36
C PHE A 43 -4.97 -11.78 0.06
N LYS A 44 -3.88 -12.54 0.03
CA LYS A 44 -3.86 -13.97 -0.29
C LYS A 44 -4.60 -14.80 0.75
N SER A 45 -4.66 -14.30 1.99
CA SER A 45 -5.33 -14.94 3.13
C SER A 45 -5.33 -14.00 4.35
N VAL A 46 -6.10 -14.36 5.38
CA VAL A 46 -6.01 -13.77 6.74
C VAL A 46 -4.57 -13.68 7.27
N TYR A 47 -3.69 -14.59 6.87
CA TYR A 47 -2.27 -14.55 7.26
C TYR A 47 -1.54 -13.33 6.71
N GLU A 48 -1.85 -12.89 5.49
CA GLU A 48 -1.22 -11.69 4.91
C GLU A 48 -1.67 -10.42 5.65
N ALA A 49 -2.96 -10.32 5.97
CA ALA A 49 -3.47 -9.22 6.78
C ALA A 49 -2.87 -9.24 8.20
N ALA A 50 -2.68 -10.42 8.79
CA ALA A 50 -2.03 -10.58 10.08
C ALA A 50 -0.55 -10.16 10.07
N ASP A 51 0.20 -10.53 9.03
CA ASP A 51 1.60 -10.12 8.86
C ASP A 51 1.74 -8.60 8.70
N ILE A 52 0.81 -7.97 7.98
CA ILE A 52 0.77 -6.50 7.82
C ILE A 52 0.46 -5.81 9.13
N VAL A 53 -0.55 -6.28 9.87
CA VAL A 53 -0.86 -5.72 11.18
C VAL A 53 0.33 -5.88 12.12
N LYS A 54 1.00 -7.05 12.11
CA LYS A 54 2.23 -7.25 12.88
C LYS A 54 3.30 -6.22 12.52
N LEU A 55 3.54 -6.00 11.22
CA LEU A 55 4.51 -5.00 10.76
C LEU A 55 4.15 -3.58 11.23
N MET A 56 2.86 -3.21 11.21
CA MET A 56 2.38 -1.93 11.74
C MET A 56 2.71 -1.79 13.23
N LEU A 57 2.40 -2.82 14.03
CA LEU A 57 2.65 -2.85 15.48
C LEU A 57 4.14 -2.75 15.81
N ASP A 58 4.97 -3.49 15.09
CA ASP A 58 6.42 -3.46 15.24
C ASP A 58 6.98 -2.06 14.91
N SER A 59 6.46 -1.41 13.86
CA SER A 59 6.89 -0.06 13.45
C SER A 59 6.66 1.01 14.52
N VAL A 60 5.63 0.84 15.35
CA VAL A 60 5.30 1.75 16.46
C VAL A 60 5.69 1.19 17.83
N LYS A 61 6.42 0.07 17.86
CA LYS A 61 6.88 -0.62 19.07
C LYS A 61 5.74 -0.97 20.03
N TRP A 62 4.56 -1.30 19.50
CA TRP A 62 3.38 -1.60 20.31
C TRP A 62 3.16 -3.12 20.42
N LYS A 63 3.41 -3.67 21.61
CA LYS A 63 3.39 -5.13 21.86
C LYS A 63 1.99 -5.68 22.19
N GLU A 64 0.98 -5.26 21.45
CA GLU A 64 -0.38 -5.76 21.63
C GLU A 64 -0.71 -6.92 20.69
N ASN A 65 -1.63 -7.78 21.13
CA ASN A 65 -2.08 -8.92 20.34
C ASN A 65 -3.45 -8.64 19.72
N PHE A 66 -3.50 -8.64 18.39
CA PHE A 66 -4.73 -8.50 17.62
C PHE A 66 -5.18 -9.84 17.06
N LYS A 67 -6.49 -10.06 17.03
CA LYS A 67 -7.11 -11.12 16.24
C LYS A 67 -7.62 -10.52 14.94
N ILE A 68 -7.06 -11.00 13.84
CA ILE A 68 -7.46 -10.60 12.49
C ILE A 68 -8.53 -11.57 12.00
N LYS A 69 -9.68 -11.03 11.58
CA LYS A 69 -10.82 -11.83 11.15
C LYS A 69 -11.38 -11.30 9.85
N GLU A 70 -11.33 -12.12 8.81
CA GLU A 70 -12.07 -11.85 7.59
C GLU A 70 -13.57 -12.09 7.82
N GLN A 71 -14.40 -11.16 7.35
CA GLN A 71 -15.84 -11.28 7.32
C GLN A 71 -16.35 -10.78 5.97
N PRO A 72 -16.78 -11.67 5.06
CA PRO A 72 -17.27 -11.27 3.74
C PRO A 72 -18.57 -10.46 3.80
N ASN A 73 -18.80 -9.64 2.77
CA ASN A 73 -20.03 -8.88 2.50
C ASN A 73 -20.37 -7.76 3.50
N ILE A 74 -19.45 -7.34 4.36
CA ILE A 74 -19.66 -6.16 5.23
C ILE A 74 -19.26 -4.85 4.55
N GLN A 75 -18.55 -4.91 3.41
CA GLN A 75 -18.10 -3.75 2.64
C GLN A 75 -17.34 -2.71 3.50
N ASN A 76 -16.60 -3.20 4.49
CA ASN A 76 -15.95 -2.38 5.50
C ASN A 76 -14.76 -3.11 6.14
N ALA A 77 -13.96 -2.36 6.89
CA ALA A 77 -13.13 -2.86 7.97
C ALA A 77 -13.51 -2.13 9.26
N TYR A 78 -13.40 -2.78 10.41
CA TYR A 78 -13.69 -2.14 11.69
C TYR A 78 -12.92 -2.77 12.86
N ALA A 79 -12.57 -1.93 13.82
CA ALA A 79 -12.03 -2.28 15.12
C ALA A 79 -13.13 -2.66 16.12
N THR A 80 -12.95 -3.76 16.87
CA THR A 80 -13.90 -4.15 17.94
C THR A 80 -13.23 -4.97 19.05
N ILE A 81 -13.91 -5.16 20.18
CA ILE A 81 -13.49 -6.05 21.26
C ILE A 81 -14.54 -7.14 21.43
N ILE A 82 -14.12 -8.41 21.32
CA ILE A 82 -14.97 -9.58 21.51
C ILE A 82 -14.31 -10.46 22.56
N ASN A 83 -15.04 -10.79 23.63
CA ASN A 83 -14.55 -11.61 24.75
C ASN A 83 -13.19 -11.10 25.29
N GLN A 84 -13.09 -9.78 25.52
CA GLN A 84 -11.88 -9.10 26.01
C GLN A 84 -10.65 -9.17 25.08
N MET A 85 -10.80 -9.63 23.84
CA MET A 85 -9.73 -9.62 22.84
C MET A 85 -9.95 -8.53 21.80
N ARG A 86 -8.87 -7.87 21.37
CA ARG A 86 -8.89 -6.85 20.31
C ARG A 86 -8.98 -7.52 18.94
N TYR A 87 -10.01 -7.18 18.19
CA TYR A 87 -10.23 -7.64 16.82
C TYR A 87 -10.11 -6.50 15.82
N ILE A 88 -9.56 -6.85 14.66
CA ILE A 88 -9.75 -6.10 13.42
C ILE A 88 -10.52 -7.04 12.49
N VAL A 89 -11.74 -6.64 12.15
CA VAL A 89 -12.60 -7.38 11.24
C VAL A 89 -12.61 -6.68 9.90
N TYR A 90 -12.44 -7.39 8.80
CA TYR A 90 -12.38 -6.78 7.48
C TYR A 90 -13.05 -7.63 6.40
N ASP A 91 -13.58 -6.95 5.38
CA ASP A 91 -14.02 -7.57 4.14
C ASP A 91 -12.90 -7.52 3.11
N ASN A 92 -12.41 -8.68 2.70
CA ASN A 92 -11.32 -8.77 1.75
C ASN A 92 -11.70 -8.22 0.36
N GLU A 93 -12.95 -8.41 -0.11
CA GLU A 93 -13.41 -7.89 -1.41
C GLU A 93 -13.47 -6.35 -1.40
N PHE A 94 -13.82 -5.75 -0.25
CA PHE A 94 -13.81 -4.31 -0.06
C PHE A 94 -12.41 -3.72 -0.15
N LEU A 95 -11.45 -4.28 0.60
CA LEU A 95 -10.07 -3.81 0.59
C LEU A 95 -9.43 -3.97 -0.80
N GLU A 96 -9.73 -5.05 -1.51
CA GLU A 96 -9.31 -5.26 -2.90
C GLU A 96 -9.86 -4.23 -3.88
N SER A 97 -11.16 -3.96 -3.76
CA SER A 97 -11.82 -2.97 -4.60
C SER A 97 -11.25 -1.59 -4.36
N LEU A 98 -10.91 -1.28 -3.11
CA LEU A 98 -10.22 -0.05 -2.74
C LEU A 98 -8.82 0.02 -3.34
N ASP A 99 -8.00 -1.01 -3.21
CA ASP A 99 -6.64 -1.05 -3.78
C ASP A 99 -6.66 -0.85 -5.29
N THR A 100 -7.61 -1.49 -5.98
CA THR A 100 -7.83 -1.32 -7.41
C THR A 100 -8.25 0.11 -7.74
N TYR A 101 -9.18 0.68 -6.98
CA TYR A 101 -9.72 2.01 -7.23
C TYR A 101 -8.71 3.14 -6.94
N ALA A 102 -7.85 2.93 -5.95
CA ALA A 102 -6.75 3.82 -5.60
C ALA A 102 -5.45 3.54 -6.39
N ALA A 103 -5.40 2.44 -7.15
CA ALA A 103 -4.23 1.97 -7.88
C ALA A 103 -3.00 1.73 -6.99
N THR A 104 -3.20 1.34 -5.73
CA THR A 104 -2.11 1.06 -4.80
C THR A 104 -2.57 0.19 -3.63
N LYS A 105 -1.74 -0.79 -3.21
CA LYS A 105 -1.97 -1.60 -2.00
C LYS A 105 -1.88 -0.79 -0.71
N TRP A 106 -1.23 0.36 -0.75
CA TRP A 106 -1.17 1.28 0.38
C TRP A 106 -2.55 1.77 0.81
N ALA A 107 -3.56 1.69 -0.06
CA ALA A 107 -4.92 2.08 0.26
C ALA A 107 -5.53 1.16 1.33
N SER A 108 -5.53 -0.16 1.14
CA SER A 108 -6.01 -1.13 2.14
C SER A 108 -5.17 -1.13 3.41
N ILE A 109 -3.84 -1.01 3.29
CA ILE A 109 -2.92 -0.87 4.43
C ILE A 109 -3.29 0.34 5.27
N SER A 110 -3.59 1.50 4.67
CA SER A 110 -3.99 2.71 5.40
C SER A 110 -5.32 2.54 6.16
N VAL A 111 -6.27 1.79 5.61
CA VAL A 111 -7.54 1.46 6.28
C VAL A 111 -7.29 0.57 7.48
N LEU A 112 -6.47 -0.49 7.35
CA LEU A 112 -6.11 -1.34 8.49
C LEU A 112 -5.37 -0.55 9.58
N ALA A 113 -4.45 0.35 9.20
CA ALA A 113 -3.75 1.22 10.14
C ALA A 113 -4.72 2.17 10.88
N HIS A 114 -5.74 2.68 10.20
CA HIS A 114 -6.80 3.47 10.83
C HIS A 114 -7.55 2.65 11.89
N GLU A 115 -7.92 1.39 11.61
CA GLU A 115 -8.55 0.50 12.59
C GLU A 115 -7.66 0.19 13.79
N ILE A 116 -6.35 0.05 13.59
CA ILE A 116 -5.38 -0.05 14.69
C ILE A 116 -5.38 1.25 15.52
N GLY A 117 -5.50 2.41 14.87
CA GLY A 117 -5.60 3.71 15.54
C GLY A 117 -6.77 3.80 16.52
N HIS A 118 -7.93 3.25 16.16
CA HIS A 118 -9.07 3.15 17.08
C HIS A 118 -8.77 2.31 18.32
N HIS A 119 -7.98 1.24 18.18
CA HIS A 119 -7.53 0.46 19.33
C HIS A 119 -6.47 1.20 20.15
N TYR A 120 -5.52 1.86 19.48
CA TYR A 120 -4.39 2.55 20.10
C TYR A 120 -4.84 3.66 21.05
N TYR A 121 -5.84 4.45 20.64
CA TYR A 121 -6.42 5.51 21.46
C TYR A 121 -7.64 5.05 22.29
N ASN A 122 -7.88 3.73 22.37
CA ASN A 122 -8.95 3.12 23.15
C ASN A 122 -10.38 3.62 22.78
N HIS A 123 -10.61 3.97 21.52
CA HIS A 123 -11.93 4.38 21.02
C HIS A 123 -12.96 3.26 21.14
N VAL A 124 -12.52 2.02 20.89
CA VAL A 124 -13.37 0.82 20.98
C VAL A 124 -13.83 0.48 22.40
N ILE A 125 -13.12 0.91 23.45
CA ILE A 125 -13.49 0.62 24.85
C ILE A 125 -14.57 1.58 25.33
N LYS A 126 -14.56 2.82 24.82
CA LYS A 126 -15.49 3.88 25.27
C LYS A 126 -16.95 3.63 24.85
N ASN A 127 -17.22 2.65 23.97
CA ASN A 127 -18.56 2.28 23.46
C ASN A 127 -19.39 3.47 22.91
N GLN A 128 -18.75 4.57 22.53
CA GLN A 128 -19.42 5.77 22.03
C GLN A 128 -19.66 5.78 20.51
N GLY A 129 -19.26 4.71 19.81
CA GLY A 129 -19.27 4.68 18.35
C GLY A 129 -18.32 5.72 17.73
N SER A 130 -18.45 5.93 16.42
CA SER A 130 -17.68 6.94 15.70
C SER A 130 -18.07 8.35 16.13
N ASN A 131 -17.07 9.19 16.35
CA ASN A 131 -17.19 10.63 16.57
C ASN A 131 -16.01 11.33 15.90
N ILE A 132 -16.20 12.60 15.55
CA ILE A 132 -15.22 13.37 14.77
C ILE A 132 -13.82 13.35 15.38
N PRO A 133 -13.61 13.63 16.68
CA PRO A 133 -12.27 13.56 17.29
C PRO A 133 -11.61 12.18 17.12
N SER A 134 -12.36 11.11 17.40
CA SER A 134 -11.83 9.74 17.34
C SER A 134 -11.42 9.33 15.92
N GLU A 135 -12.20 9.73 14.92
CA GLU A 135 -11.88 9.48 13.50
C GLU A 135 -10.61 10.23 13.06
N LEU A 136 -10.46 11.51 13.45
CA LEU A 136 -9.28 12.31 13.12
C LEU A 136 -8.01 11.81 13.84
N GLU A 137 -8.15 11.33 15.08
CA GLU A 137 -7.05 10.67 15.81
C GLU A 137 -6.62 9.37 15.12
N ALA A 138 -7.57 8.54 14.68
CA ALA A 138 -7.30 7.31 13.92
C ALA A 138 -6.67 7.60 12.54
N ASP A 139 -7.14 8.63 11.83
CA ASP A 139 -6.56 9.11 10.56
C ASP A 139 -5.11 9.59 10.73
N LYS A 140 -4.86 10.38 11.77
CA LYS A 140 -3.49 10.83 12.11
C LYS A 140 -2.59 9.66 12.46
N PHE A 141 -3.08 8.68 13.20
CA PHE A 141 -2.32 7.47 13.48
C PHE A 141 -2.03 6.66 12.21
N SER A 142 -3.00 6.54 11.30
CA SER A 142 -2.80 5.87 10.01
C SER A 142 -1.66 6.53 9.23
N GLY A 143 -1.66 7.85 9.06
CA GLY A 143 -0.58 8.57 8.39
C GLY A 143 0.80 8.35 9.04
N TYR A 144 0.84 8.34 10.38
CA TYR A 144 2.07 8.10 11.15
C TYR A 144 2.66 6.69 10.95
N VAL A 145 1.80 5.67 10.92
CA VAL A 145 2.20 4.27 10.64
C VAL A 145 2.65 4.13 9.20
N MET A 146 1.87 4.66 8.24
CA MET A 146 2.16 4.57 6.81
C MET A 146 3.56 5.11 6.48
N GLN A 147 3.95 6.24 7.09
CA GLN A 147 5.27 6.82 6.89
C GLN A 147 6.40 5.91 7.42
N ARG A 148 6.19 5.26 8.57
CA ARG A 148 7.17 4.31 9.16
C ARG A 148 7.31 3.02 8.38
N LEU A 149 6.25 2.62 7.67
CA LEU A 149 6.29 1.50 6.75
C LEU A 149 6.96 1.83 5.42
N GLY A 150 7.28 3.10 5.17
CA GLY A 150 7.97 3.54 3.96
C GLY A 150 7.05 4.00 2.82
N ALA A 151 5.75 4.22 3.08
CA ALA A 151 4.85 4.79 2.09
C ALA A 151 5.24 6.24 1.76
N THR A 152 4.92 6.71 0.55
CA THR A 152 4.96 8.14 0.25
C THR A 152 3.73 8.87 0.82
N ALA A 153 3.81 10.20 0.90
CA ALA A 153 2.69 11.02 1.37
C ALA A 153 1.44 10.86 0.47
N GLU A 154 1.63 10.68 -0.84
CA GLU A 154 0.56 10.42 -1.81
C GLU A 154 -0.09 9.05 -1.54
N GLN A 155 0.73 8.02 -1.33
CA GLN A 155 0.26 6.67 -1.02
C GLN A 155 -0.51 6.63 0.31
N ALA A 156 -0.04 7.36 1.33
CA ALA A 156 -0.72 7.49 2.63
C ALA A 156 -2.11 8.14 2.52
N LYS A 157 -2.31 9.04 1.54
CA LYS A 157 -3.58 9.73 1.30
C LYS A 157 -4.48 9.03 0.27
N ALA A 158 -3.95 8.08 -0.49
CA ALA A 158 -4.59 7.54 -1.69
C ALA A 158 -5.99 6.96 -1.45
N ALA A 159 -6.20 6.22 -0.36
CA ALA A 159 -7.53 5.71 0.00
C ALA A 159 -8.52 6.86 0.23
N MET A 160 -8.17 7.79 1.13
CA MET A 160 -9.04 8.87 1.55
C MET A 160 -9.41 9.81 0.40
N GLU A 161 -8.49 10.07 -0.53
CA GLU A 161 -8.77 10.82 -1.75
C GLU A 161 -9.90 10.19 -2.58
N LYS A 162 -9.94 8.86 -2.65
CA LYS A 162 -10.95 8.12 -3.41
C LYS A 162 -12.27 7.96 -2.66
N ILE A 163 -12.24 7.62 -1.37
CA ILE A 163 -13.42 7.16 -0.63
C ILE A 163 -13.96 8.15 0.41
N GLY A 164 -13.27 9.26 0.71
CA GLY A 164 -13.78 10.23 1.68
C GLY A 164 -15.06 10.92 1.19
N THR A 165 -15.99 11.21 2.10
CA THR A 165 -17.16 12.05 1.79
C THR A 165 -16.76 13.52 1.77
N PRO A 166 -17.25 14.34 0.81
CA PRO A 166 -16.84 15.73 0.70
C PRO A 166 -17.26 16.59 1.91
N ASN A 167 -18.41 16.27 2.52
CA ASN A 167 -18.97 17.00 3.65
C ASN A 167 -18.90 16.14 4.92
N ALA A 168 -18.76 16.82 6.06
CA ALA A 168 -18.83 16.20 7.38
C ALA A 168 -20.28 15.81 7.72
N THR A 169 -20.41 14.82 8.60
CA THR A 169 -21.67 14.44 9.26
C THR A 169 -21.56 14.72 10.76
N ALA A 170 -22.58 14.36 11.53
CA ALA A 170 -22.53 14.48 12.99
C ALA A 170 -21.41 13.61 13.62
N THR A 171 -21.06 12.50 12.98
CA THR A 171 -20.14 11.49 13.55
C THR A 171 -18.85 11.35 12.76
N HIS A 172 -18.81 11.78 11.49
CA HIS A 172 -17.66 11.59 10.60
C HIS A 172 -17.17 12.92 10.00
N PRO A 173 -15.85 13.18 10.02
CA PRO A 173 -15.25 14.38 9.44
C PRO A 173 -15.35 14.43 7.91
N ALA A 174 -15.23 15.62 7.33
CA ALA A 174 -15.13 15.79 5.89
C ALA A 174 -13.79 15.27 5.36
N LYS A 175 -13.75 14.79 4.10
CA LYS A 175 -12.52 14.31 3.42
C LYS A 175 -11.33 15.23 3.63
N LYS A 176 -11.53 16.54 3.51
CA LYS A 176 -10.46 17.54 3.66
C LYS A 176 -9.79 17.46 5.05
N ASP A 177 -10.58 17.32 6.10
CA ASP A 177 -10.08 17.25 7.48
C ASP A 177 -9.37 15.93 7.72
N ARG A 178 -9.91 14.83 7.18
CA ARG A 178 -9.30 13.50 7.21
C ARG A 178 -7.93 13.48 6.53
N LEU A 179 -7.83 14.02 5.31
CA LEU A 179 -6.57 14.15 4.59
C LEU A 179 -5.55 15.01 5.35
N THR A 180 -6.02 16.08 6.01
CA THR A 180 -5.18 16.94 6.83
C THR A 180 -4.63 16.18 8.05
N ALA A 181 -5.47 15.38 8.72
CA ALA A 181 -5.04 14.55 9.85
C ALA A 181 -4.01 13.49 9.42
N ILE A 182 -4.26 12.78 8.31
CA ILE A 182 -3.31 11.81 7.73
C ILE A 182 -1.96 12.48 7.45
N ALA A 183 -1.96 13.63 6.77
CA ALA A 183 -0.74 14.37 6.47
C ALA A 183 0.02 14.78 7.75
N ALA A 184 -0.70 15.27 8.77
CA ALA A 184 -0.08 15.65 10.04
C ALA A 184 0.59 14.47 10.76
N GLY A 185 0.00 13.27 10.69
CA GLY A 185 0.59 12.05 11.21
C GLY A 185 1.85 11.63 10.46
N PHE A 186 1.78 11.67 9.14
CA PHE A 186 2.90 11.36 8.25
C PHE A 186 4.10 12.28 8.51
N ASP A 187 3.87 13.60 8.52
CA ASP A 187 4.92 14.60 8.75
C ASP A 187 5.57 14.46 10.14
N MET A 188 4.77 14.09 11.15
CA MET A 188 5.27 13.83 12.50
C MET A 188 6.28 12.67 12.50
N ALA A 189 5.92 11.57 11.84
CA ALA A 189 6.78 10.39 11.74
C ALA A 189 8.08 10.70 10.97
N GLN A 190 7.97 11.45 9.88
CA GLN A 190 9.11 11.86 9.07
C GLN A 190 10.11 12.70 9.86
N LYS A 191 9.63 13.68 10.64
CA LYS A 191 10.47 14.51 11.51
C LYS A 191 11.21 13.70 12.57
N GLN A 192 10.55 12.68 13.13
CA GLN A 192 11.18 11.80 14.14
C GLN A 192 12.29 10.94 13.51
N MET A 193 12.13 10.47 12.27
CA MET A 193 13.19 9.75 11.57
C MET A 193 14.36 10.68 11.19
N GLY A 194 14.07 11.87 10.68
CA GLY A 194 15.09 12.87 10.31
C GLY A 194 15.86 13.47 11.50
N GLY A 195 15.31 13.41 12.71
CA GLY A 195 15.98 13.86 13.94
C GLY A 195 16.91 12.82 14.59
N THR A 196 17.02 11.61 14.04
CA THR A 196 17.86 10.54 14.62
C THR A 196 19.29 10.51 14.06
N THR A 197 19.62 11.41 13.11
CA THR A 197 20.98 11.71 12.72
C THR A 197 21.37 13.08 13.28
N THR A 198 22.27 13.08 14.27
CA THR A 198 23.28 14.11 14.62
C THR A 198 23.37 14.36 16.14
N ALA A 199 24.24 13.59 16.79
CA ALA A 199 25.06 14.09 17.90
C ALA A 199 26.43 13.40 17.78
N GLY A 200 27.29 13.96 16.92
CA GLY A 200 28.64 13.48 16.64
C GLY A 200 29.38 14.49 15.79
N ASN A 201 30.00 15.46 16.47
CA ASN A 201 30.80 16.55 15.92
C ASN A 201 32.11 16.02 15.31
N GLY A 202 32.52 16.54 14.14
CA GLY A 202 33.86 16.23 13.59
C GLY A 202 34.02 16.48 12.10
N ASN A 203 34.34 17.73 11.74
CA ASN A 203 34.91 18.15 10.46
C ASN A 203 36.10 17.28 10.02
N THR A 204 36.05 16.68 8.81
CA THR A 204 37.12 16.68 7.79
C THR A 204 36.62 16.00 6.50
N ASN A 205 36.65 16.73 5.38
CA ASN A 205 36.79 16.15 4.04
C ASN A 205 38.28 15.78 3.85
N PRO A 206 38.65 14.68 3.17
CA PRO A 206 38.87 14.77 1.72
C PRO A 206 38.55 13.48 0.91
N GLY A 207 37.87 13.67 -0.23
CA GLY A 207 38.27 13.14 -1.56
C GLY A 207 38.29 11.63 -1.82
N GLY A 208 37.39 11.17 -2.71
CA GLY A 208 37.49 9.88 -3.41
C GLY A 208 36.21 9.48 -4.15
N THR A 209 36.09 9.84 -5.43
CA THR A 209 35.03 9.45 -6.39
C THR A 209 35.21 8.00 -6.90
N PRO A 210 34.34 7.40 -7.75
CA PRO A 210 32.87 7.26 -7.75
C PRO A 210 32.42 5.78 -7.92
N THR A 211 31.17 5.40 -7.61
CA THR A 211 30.54 4.27 -8.29
C THR A 211 29.03 4.46 -8.44
N THR A 212 28.65 4.83 -9.66
CA THR A 212 27.29 4.91 -10.19
C THR A 212 26.71 3.50 -10.38
N GLY A 213 25.86 3.07 -9.45
CA GLY A 213 24.90 1.99 -9.69
C GLY A 213 23.68 2.55 -10.40
N THR A 214 23.40 2.08 -11.62
CA THR A 214 22.22 2.52 -12.37
C THR A 214 20.99 1.87 -11.75
N GLY A 215 20.25 2.61 -10.89
CA GLY A 215 19.01 2.16 -10.29
C GLY A 215 17.96 1.86 -11.36
N GLY A 216 17.58 0.60 -11.50
CA GLY A 216 16.50 0.18 -12.38
C GLY A 216 15.17 0.30 -11.66
N ASN A 217 14.40 1.33 -12.03
CA ASN A 217 13.13 1.66 -11.44
C ASN A 217 12.04 0.67 -11.90
N THR A 218 11.51 -0.19 -11.02
CA THR A 218 10.40 -1.11 -11.33
C THR A 218 9.02 -0.60 -10.88
N GLY A 219 8.91 0.65 -10.41
CA GLY A 219 7.65 1.30 -10.07
C GLY A 219 7.60 2.74 -10.55
N THR A 220 6.45 3.26 -10.96
CA THR A 220 6.28 4.65 -11.43
C THR A 220 6.42 5.72 -10.33
N ASN A 221 7.12 5.43 -9.22
CA ASN A 221 7.18 6.32 -8.08
C ASN A 221 8.62 6.80 -7.81
N PRO A 222 9.01 8.02 -8.21
CA PRO A 222 10.37 8.54 -8.05
C PRO A 222 10.77 8.89 -6.60
N ASN A 223 9.97 8.56 -5.57
CA ASN A 223 10.16 9.06 -4.20
C ASN A 223 10.25 8.00 -3.09
N THR A 224 10.52 6.73 -3.43
CA THR A 224 11.01 5.69 -2.49
C THR A 224 12.55 5.60 -2.46
N ASN A 225 13.22 6.63 -2.98
CA ASN A 225 14.65 6.69 -3.23
C ASN A 225 15.47 6.98 -1.95
N THR A 226 15.44 6.09 -0.98
CA THR A 226 16.46 6.06 0.08
C THR A 226 17.78 5.61 -0.53
N ASP A 227 18.91 6.17 -0.10
CA ASP A 227 20.21 5.77 -0.68
C ASP A 227 20.53 4.32 -0.26
N PRO A 228 20.76 3.38 -1.22
CA PRO A 228 21.11 1.99 -0.93
C PRO A 228 22.33 1.83 -0.01
N ASN A 229 23.22 2.83 0.04
CA ASN A 229 24.39 2.80 0.93
C ASN A 229 24.04 3.10 2.40
N THR A 230 22.87 3.68 2.66
CA THR A 230 22.44 4.15 3.99
C THR A 230 21.18 3.47 4.50
N ASP A 231 20.43 2.81 3.61
CA ASP A 231 19.24 2.04 3.95
C ASP A 231 19.53 0.53 3.79
N PRO A 232 19.63 -0.23 4.89
CA PRO A 232 19.98 -1.65 4.84
C PRO A 232 18.83 -2.53 4.34
N SER A 233 17.67 -1.99 3.95
CA SER A 233 16.55 -2.79 3.42
C SER A 233 16.60 -3.01 1.91
N TRP A 234 17.56 -2.39 1.21
CA TRP A 234 17.78 -2.64 -0.21
C TRP A 234 18.24 -4.07 -0.48
N ILE A 235 18.00 -4.52 -1.70
CA ILE A 235 18.37 -5.85 -2.21
C ILE A 235 19.27 -5.64 -3.42
N ALA A 236 20.45 -6.27 -3.42
CA ALA A 236 21.25 -6.43 -4.63
C ALA A 236 21.03 -7.81 -5.25
N LEU A 237 20.60 -7.83 -6.52
CA LEU A 237 20.51 -9.03 -7.35
C LEU A 237 21.70 -9.12 -8.29
N TYR A 238 22.49 -10.18 -8.12
CA TYR A 238 23.66 -10.49 -8.95
C TYR A 238 23.29 -11.59 -9.95
N MET A 239 23.47 -11.34 -11.25
CA MET A 239 23.24 -12.33 -12.30
C MET A 239 24.56 -12.94 -12.76
N GLN A 240 24.72 -14.26 -12.65
CA GLN A 240 25.81 -14.97 -13.32
C GLN A 240 25.49 -15.21 -14.81
N SER A 241 25.48 -14.13 -15.58
CA SER A 241 25.38 -14.15 -17.05
C SER A 241 26.40 -13.19 -17.65
N ASN A 242 26.86 -13.51 -18.86
CA ASN A 242 27.71 -12.61 -19.65
C ASN A 242 26.89 -11.69 -20.58
N LYS A 243 25.57 -11.72 -20.46
CA LYS A 243 24.62 -10.88 -21.21
C LYS A 243 23.64 -10.25 -20.24
N ALA A 244 23.02 -9.15 -20.68
CA ALA A 244 21.88 -8.60 -19.96
C ALA A 244 20.72 -9.62 -20.00
N GLU A 245 20.05 -9.78 -18.87
CA GLU A 245 18.99 -10.76 -18.69
C GLU A 245 17.77 -10.07 -18.07
N THR A 246 16.58 -10.41 -18.56
CA THR A 246 15.33 -9.87 -18.01
C THR A 246 14.76 -10.82 -16.97
N VAL A 247 14.57 -10.32 -15.76
CA VAL A 247 13.85 -11.01 -14.69
C VAL A 247 12.46 -10.40 -14.48
N GLN A 248 11.67 -11.03 -13.62
CA GLN A 248 10.31 -10.60 -13.32
C GLN A 248 10.20 -10.35 -11.81
N LEU A 249 9.98 -9.11 -11.39
CA LEU A 249 9.87 -8.73 -9.97
C LEU A 249 8.43 -8.38 -9.62
N SER A 250 8.03 -8.64 -8.38
CA SER A 250 6.67 -8.40 -7.92
C SER A 250 6.64 -8.16 -6.41
N ASP A 251 6.05 -7.04 -5.99
CA ASP A 251 5.77 -6.79 -4.57
C ASP A 251 4.73 -7.77 -4.03
N ASP A 252 3.66 -8.04 -4.79
CA ASP A 252 2.50 -8.82 -4.36
C ASP A 252 2.54 -10.31 -4.74
N GLY A 253 3.54 -10.72 -5.52
CA GLY A 253 3.70 -12.08 -6.04
C GLY A 253 2.77 -12.44 -7.20
N ARG A 254 2.06 -11.45 -7.78
CA ARG A 254 1.00 -11.66 -8.80
C ARG A 254 1.24 -10.82 -10.04
N THR A 255 1.43 -9.51 -9.85
CA THR A 255 1.75 -8.59 -10.94
C THR A 255 3.26 -8.51 -11.03
N TYR A 256 3.80 -9.09 -12.09
CA TYR A 256 5.23 -9.11 -12.33
C TYR A 256 5.62 -8.04 -13.35
N GLN A 257 6.56 -7.20 -12.96
CA GLN A 257 7.18 -6.22 -13.85
C GLN A 257 8.52 -6.74 -14.35
N PRO A 258 8.84 -6.57 -15.64
CA PRO A 258 10.16 -6.89 -16.15
C PRO A 258 11.21 -5.96 -15.54
N ALA A 259 12.34 -6.54 -15.16
CA ALA A 259 13.53 -5.80 -14.74
C ALA A 259 14.73 -6.34 -15.51
N GLU A 260 15.50 -5.46 -16.15
CA GLU A 260 16.72 -5.83 -16.84
C GLU A 260 17.90 -5.77 -15.87
N ILE A 261 18.65 -6.87 -15.77
CA ILE A 261 19.89 -6.95 -15.00
C ILE A 261 21.04 -7.01 -15.98
N LYS A 262 21.90 -5.97 -15.95
CA LYS A 262 23.08 -5.88 -16.81
C LYS A 262 24.12 -6.92 -16.39
N ALA A 263 24.87 -7.46 -17.36
CA ALA A 263 25.94 -8.40 -17.08
C ALA A 263 27.03 -7.74 -16.21
N GLY A 264 27.40 -8.39 -15.12
CA GLY A 264 28.49 -7.94 -14.25
C GLY A 264 28.14 -6.81 -13.27
N GLU A 265 26.92 -6.27 -13.31
CA GLU A 265 26.46 -5.22 -12.39
C GLU A 265 25.29 -5.72 -11.54
N PRO A 266 25.25 -5.44 -10.23
CA PRO A 266 24.08 -5.75 -9.42
C PRO A 266 22.89 -4.89 -9.82
N PHE A 267 21.71 -5.49 -9.88
CA PHE A 267 20.45 -4.77 -9.92
C PHE A 267 19.99 -4.49 -8.50
N VAL A 268 20.02 -3.22 -8.11
CA VAL A 268 19.71 -2.78 -6.74
C VAL A 268 18.30 -2.20 -6.70
N PHE A 269 17.46 -2.75 -5.84
CA PHE A 269 16.05 -2.36 -5.72
C PHE A 269 15.51 -2.66 -4.32
N LYS A 270 14.29 -2.21 -4.05
CA LYS A 270 13.57 -2.48 -2.81
C LYS A 270 12.09 -2.67 -3.13
N PHE A 271 11.46 -3.67 -2.53
CA PHE A 271 10.00 -3.84 -2.63
C PHE A 271 9.29 -2.76 -1.82
N GLU A 272 8.19 -2.24 -2.33
CA GLU A 272 7.49 -1.11 -1.69
C GLU A 272 6.49 -1.58 -0.65
N VAL A 273 5.92 -2.77 -0.78
CA VAL A 273 4.72 -3.14 0.00
C VAL A 273 5.04 -4.00 1.24
N TYR A 274 5.99 -4.92 1.13
CA TYR A 274 6.35 -5.81 2.24
C TYR A 274 7.86 -5.75 2.48
N ASN A 275 8.32 -6.24 3.63
CA ASN A 275 9.73 -6.49 3.92
C ASN A 275 10.33 -7.65 3.08
N TYR A 276 9.65 -8.01 2.00
CA TYR A 276 9.98 -9.05 1.05
C TYR A 276 9.23 -8.80 -0.27
N GLY A 277 9.61 -9.53 -1.31
CA GLY A 277 8.82 -9.64 -2.52
C GLY A 277 9.20 -10.89 -3.29
N TRP A 278 8.88 -10.90 -4.57
CA TRP A 278 8.95 -12.10 -5.38
C TRP A 278 9.73 -11.87 -6.67
N LEU A 279 10.68 -12.76 -6.91
CA LEU A 279 11.41 -12.89 -8.16
C LEU A 279 10.90 -14.11 -8.90
N ARG A 280 10.48 -13.94 -10.16
CA ARG A 280 10.07 -15.02 -11.04
C ARG A 280 11.07 -15.18 -12.18
N LEU A 281 11.53 -16.41 -12.38
CA LEU A 281 12.51 -16.77 -13.40
C LEU A 281 11.95 -17.85 -14.32
N LYS A 282 12.36 -17.82 -15.58
CA LYS A 282 12.02 -18.86 -16.55
C LYS A 282 12.62 -20.20 -16.11
N TYR A 283 11.85 -21.27 -16.24
CA TYR A 283 12.25 -22.62 -15.88
C TYR A 283 11.92 -23.58 -17.03
N TYR A 284 12.52 -24.77 -17.05
CA TYR A 284 12.31 -25.73 -18.15
C TYR A 284 10.83 -26.08 -18.40
N ASN A 285 9.99 -26.03 -17.36
CA ASN A 285 8.55 -26.31 -17.41
C ASN A 285 7.66 -25.09 -17.13
N GLY A 286 8.15 -23.89 -17.42
CA GLY A 286 7.40 -22.64 -17.27
C GLY A 286 8.17 -21.60 -16.48
N TYR A 287 7.77 -21.38 -15.22
CA TYR A 287 8.37 -20.37 -14.36
C TYR A 287 8.50 -20.89 -12.93
N ARG A 288 9.51 -20.38 -12.23
CA ARG A 288 9.70 -20.60 -10.79
C ARG A 288 9.77 -19.26 -10.08
N THR A 289 9.11 -19.16 -8.94
CA THR A 289 9.09 -17.96 -8.10
C THR A 289 9.91 -18.19 -6.83
N PHE A 290 10.68 -17.17 -6.44
CA PHE A 290 11.54 -17.12 -5.27
C PHE A 290 11.12 -15.93 -4.42
N LYS A 291 11.04 -16.12 -3.10
CA LYS A 291 10.81 -15.03 -2.16
C LYS A 291 12.16 -14.38 -1.84
N LEU A 292 12.21 -13.06 -1.96
CA LEU A 292 13.39 -12.26 -1.64
C LEU A 292 13.05 -11.39 -0.43
N MET A 293 13.91 -11.38 0.58
CA MET A 293 13.75 -10.56 1.78
C MET A 293 14.49 -9.23 1.60
N HIS A 294 13.95 -8.14 2.14
CA HIS A 294 14.70 -6.89 2.24
C HIS A 294 15.97 -7.07 3.07
N GLY A 295 17.00 -6.31 2.72
CA GLY A 295 18.31 -6.33 3.39
C GLY A 295 19.08 -7.63 3.21
N LYS A 296 18.70 -8.43 2.23
CA LYS A 296 19.40 -9.63 1.80
C LYS A 296 19.79 -9.48 0.35
N ASP A 297 21.01 -9.87 0.03
CA ASP A 297 21.50 -9.92 -1.33
C ASP A 297 21.36 -11.32 -1.91
N TYR A 298 21.24 -11.42 -3.23
CA TYR A 298 20.96 -12.70 -3.88
C TYR A 298 21.75 -12.88 -5.18
N ASN A 299 22.29 -14.08 -5.36
CA ASN A 299 22.86 -14.55 -6.62
C ASN A 299 21.85 -15.35 -7.44
N ILE A 300 21.70 -15.00 -8.71
CA ILE A 300 20.97 -15.75 -9.73
C ILE A 300 21.98 -16.54 -10.55
N LEU A 301 21.92 -17.87 -10.41
CA LEU A 301 22.88 -18.81 -10.98
C LEU A 301 22.22 -19.67 -12.06
N TRP A 302 22.88 -19.84 -13.21
CA TRP A 302 22.46 -20.80 -14.23
C TRP A 302 23.07 -22.18 -13.96
N ASN A 303 22.22 -23.16 -13.64
CA ASN A 303 22.65 -24.54 -13.53
C ASN A 303 22.72 -25.19 -14.92
N ARG A 304 23.94 -25.39 -15.44
CA ARG A 304 24.17 -26.00 -16.76
C ARG A 304 23.67 -27.45 -16.86
N ARG A 305 23.66 -28.20 -15.75
CA ARG A 305 23.23 -29.62 -15.73
C ARG A 305 21.71 -29.74 -15.82
N THR A 306 20.99 -28.95 -15.02
CA THR A 306 19.52 -28.98 -15.00
C THR A 306 18.87 -28.00 -15.97
N LYS A 307 19.68 -27.14 -16.62
CA LYS A 307 19.25 -26.07 -17.53
C LYS A 307 18.22 -25.15 -16.88
N ASN A 308 18.51 -24.73 -15.64
CA ASN A 308 17.58 -24.01 -14.80
C ASN A 308 18.26 -22.88 -14.03
N TRP A 309 17.51 -21.80 -13.85
CA TRP A 309 17.92 -20.72 -12.95
C TRP A 309 17.64 -21.08 -11.49
N THR A 310 18.58 -20.74 -10.61
CA THR A 310 18.46 -20.88 -9.15
C THR A 310 18.83 -19.57 -8.48
N VAL A 311 18.19 -19.28 -7.36
CA VAL A 311 18.46 -18.08 -6.54
C VAL A 311 19.05 -18.54 -5.22
N VAL A 312 20.14 -17.91 -4.80
CA VAL A 312 20.86 -18.21 -3.57
C VAL A 312 21.10 -16.91 -2.82
N GLU A 313 20.74 -16.87 -1.54
CA GLU A 313 21.05 -15.74 -0.66
C GLU A 313 22.57 -15.63 -0.47
N VAL A 314 23.09 -14.40 -0.55
CA VAL A 314 24.49 -14.11 -0.23
C VAL A 314 24.62 -14.12 1.29
N PRO A 315 25.50 -14.97 1.86
CA PRO A 315 25.77 -14.93 3.30
C PRO A 315 26.33 -13.56 3.71
N GLU A 316 25.88 -13.07 4.87
CA GLU A 316 26.46 -11.88 5.53
C GLU A 316 27.91 -12.10 5.98
#